data_AF-A0A397CYA5-F1
#
_entry.id   AF-A0A397CYA5-F1
#
_cell.length_a   1.000
_cell.length_b   1.000
_cell.length_c   1.000
_cell.angle_alpha   90.00
_cell.angle_beta   90.00
_cell.angle_gamma   90.00
#
_symmetry.space_group_name_H-M   'P 1'
#
loop_
_entity.id
_entity.type
_entity.pdbx_description
1 polymer ?
#
loop_
_entity_poly.entity_id
_entity_poly.type
_entity_poly.pdbx_seq_one_letter_code
_entity_poly.pdbx_strand_id
1 'polypeptide(L)'
;MSFAQAAKQIAAQKMTTTSNGAVTHATTTSARVDLYFGVLRGTPESRVEQLVAAAYKEDALHTLKLVAHLRDIRFGKGEREVARFAFKWLASHAPDALGHNLSHYVAEYGRFDDVLALMGTPLEAAALQVLADQLRKDRTALDSQEPVVSLCAKWVPSENKSADKGTHRVNFKLAKHMGLTSADLRKQFLAPLRAKLQLLEQRMCANDWEAIDLNKVPSVAMHRHGKPHRAFDKHLADKFTTWKHGLKTGATKVNASVLHPHLVVAQYYGAYDELHTVENELVEAQWQVMLANGRAAGHLGRTLVMSDVSGSMSGTPMMVSIALGLLVSEVVEGEFHGLVMTFEEKPRFHEVVGTSLLEKVHCLAQAPWGGNTDFMAALRLILTTATNNNVAQNSMPEKLIVVSDMQFDEAGGAETNFQAVAHEFAAAGYTLPHMVFWNVNGDTTDAPTLANEANVSLLSGFSPAVLKAALTGQDQLTPLQTMINTVLDARYDLIQLPPSTPSVVTTQPNDKNAFEVVNSVDDDEFEMV
;
A
#
# COMPACT_ATOMS: atom_id res chain seq x y z
N MET A 1 7.04 -22.28 18.13
CA MET A 1 6.18 -23.18 17.33
C MET A 1 6.31 -24.59 17.87
N SER A 2 5.22 -25.35 18.01
CA SER A 2 5.27 -26.76 18.42
C SER A 2 5.61 -27.70 17.25
N PHE A 3 6.09 -28.90 17.55
CA PHE A 3 6.38 -29.93 16.52
C PHE A 3 5.15 -30.23 15.63
N ALA A 4 3.96 -30.32 16.23
CA ALA A 4 2.73 -30.56 15.49
C ALA A 4 2.36 -29.39 14.55
N GLN A 5 2.72 -28.15 14.90
CA GLN A 5 2.54 -26.99 14.01
C GLN A 5 3.55 -27.00 12.86
N ALA A 6 4.82 -27.33 13.13
CA ALA A 6 5.85 -27.49 12.10
C ALA A 6 5.50 -28.62 11.11
N ALA A 7 5.06 -29.78 11.61
CA ALA A 7 4.62 -30.90 10.77
C ALA A 7 3.39 -30.56 9.91
N LYS A 8 2.43 -29.78 10.44
CA LYS A 8 1.28 -29.28 9.67
C LYS A 8 1.69 -28.27 8.59
N GLN A 9 2.70 -27.43 8.84
CA GLN A 9 3.26 -26.53 7.83
C GLN A 9 3.93 -27.29 6.69
N ILE A 10 4.75 -28.30 7.01
CA ILE A 10 5.37 -29.17 5.99
C ILE A 10 4.28 -29.85 5.15
N ALA A 11 3.23 -30.39 5.77
CA ALA A 11 2.12 -31.01 5.07
C ALA A 11 1.26 -30.03 4.22
N ALA A 12 1.33 -28.73 4.50
CA ALA A 12 0.60 -27.69 3.78
C ALA A 12 1.38 -27.12 2.57
N GLN A 13 2.67 -27.46 2.42
CA GLN A 13 3.47 -27.05 1.28
C GLN A 13 2.87 -27.60 -0.01
N LYS A 14 2.42 -26.70 -0.88
CA LYS A 14 1.97 -27.04 -2.24
C LYS A 14 2.88 -26.32 -3.21
N MET A 15 3.64 -27.10 -3.98
CA MET A 15 4.42 -26.57 -5.09
C MET A 15 3.48 -26.27 -6.27
N THR A 16 3.78 -25.21 -6.99
CA THR A 16 3.15 -24.87 -8.28
C THR A 16 4.23 -24.41 -9.25
N THR A 17 3.84 -23.96 -10.43
CA THR A 17 4.75 -23.42 -11.43
C THR A 17 4.41 -21.97 -11.71
N THR A 18 5.42 -21.10 -11.85
CA THR A 18 5.24 -19.74 -12.39
C THR A 18 4.66 -19.81 -13.80
N SER A 19 4.19 -18.69 -14.34
CA SER A 19 3.79 -18.61 -15.75
C SER A 19 4.93 -18.99 -16.71
N ASN A 20 6.18 -18.88 -16.25
CA ASN A 20 7.39 -19.25 -16.99
C ASN A 20 7.90 -20.67 -16.66
N GLY A 21 7.13 -21.46 -15.91
CA GLY A 21 7.41 -22.89 -15.66
C GLY A 21 8.31 -23.19 -14.46
N ALA A 22 8.78 -22.19 -13.71
CA ALA A 22 9.63 -22.43 -12.54
C ALA A 22 8.86 -22.99 -11.36
N VAL A 23 9.45 -23.96 -10.66
CA VAL A 23 8.89 -24.49 -9.42
C VAL A 23 8.88 -23.40 -8.35
N THR A 24 7.69 -23.07 -7.85
CA THR A 24 7.42 -22.00 -6.88
C THR A 24 6.40 -22.50 -5.86
N HIS A 25 6.14 -21.74 -4.79
CA HIS A 25 5.13 -22.12 -3.81
C HIS A 25 3.75 -21.56 -4.19
N ALA A 26 2.70 -22.37 -4.12
CA ALA A 26 1.32 -21.90 -4.32
C ALA A 26 0.82 -21.00 -3.16
N THR A 27 1.55 -20.99 -2.06
CA THR A 27 1.27 -20.26 -0.82
C THR A 27 2.56 -20.16 -0.01
N THR A 28 2.71 -19.08 0.74
CA THR A 28 3.79 -18.94 1.73
C THR A 28 3.60 -19.85 2.95
N THR A 29 2.50 -20.62 3.04
CA THR A 29 2.01 -21.37 4.21
C THR A 29 1.46 -20.50 5.35
N SER A 30 1.39 -19.17 5.16
CA SER A 30 0.62 -18.24 5.99
C SER A 30 -0.34 -17.45 5.11
N ALA A 31 -1.64 -17.63 5.32
CA ALA A 31 -2.66 -16.91 4.60
C ALA A 31 -2.59 -15.39 4.84
N ARG A 32 -2.07 -14.97 6.00
CA ARG A 32 -1.79 -13.55 6.30
C ARG A 32 -0.70 -12.98 5.39
N VAL A 33 0.40 -13.72 5.19
CA VAL A 33 1.48 -13.29 4.29
C VAL A 33 0.99 -13.34 2.84
N ASP A 34 0.20 -14.34 2.46
CA ASP A 34 -0.41 -14.41 1.13
C ASP A 34 -1.34 -13.22 0.85
N LEU A 35 -2.15 -12.79 1.82
CA LEU A 35 -2.96 -11.57 1.72
C LEU A 35 -2.08 -10.31 1.66
N TYR A 36 -1.06 -10.23 2.51
CA TYR A 36 -0.16 -9.09 2.58
C TYR A 36 0.61 -8.88 1.28
N PHE A 37 1.10 -9.96 0.66
CA PHE A 37 1.91 -9.90 -0.54
C PHE A 37 1.07 -9.94 -1.82
N GLY A 38 0.07 -10.82 -1.89
CA GLY A 38 -0.66 -11.18 -3.12
C GLY A 38 -1.86 -10.30 -3.48
N VAL A 39 -2.20 -9.28 -2.70
CA VAL A 39 -3.28 -8.33 -3.03
C VAL A 39 -2.73 -6.95 -3.36
N LEU A 40 -2.94 -6.53 -4.60
CA LEU A 40 -2.63 -5.19 -5.10
C LEU A 40 -3.57 -4.80 -6.25
N ARG A 41 -3.28 -3.69 -6.94
CA ARG A 41 -4.11 -3.22 -8.05
C ARG A 41 -4.25 -4.27 -9.14
N GLY A 42 -5.48 -4.46 -9.62
CA GLY A 42 -5.78 -5.43 -10.68
C GLY A 42 -6.17 -6.81 -10.16
N THR A 43 -5.86 -7.15 -8.89
CA THR A 43 -6.24 -8.44 -8.32
C THR A 43 -7.77 -8.63 -8.39
N PRO A 44 -8.26 -9.72 -9.01
CA PRO A 44 -9.70 -9.97 -9.16
C PRO A 44 -10.44 -10.07 -7.83
N GLU A 45 -11.70 -9.60 -7.79
CA GLU A 45 -12.55 -9.61 -6.59
C GLU A 45 -12.60 -11.00 -5.92
N SER A 46 -12.79 -12.06 -6.71
CA SER A 46 -12.82 -13.45 -6.21
C SER A 46 -11.53 -13.89 -5.53
N ARG A 47 -10.37 -13.43 -6.00
CA ARG A 47 -9.07 -13.74 -5.39
C ARG A 47 -8.88 -12.97 -4.09
N VAL A 48 -9.27 -11.70 -4.06
CA VAL A 48 -9.25 -10.90 -2.82
C VAL A 48 -10.12 -11.56 -1.76
N GLU A 49 -11.34 -11.97 -2.12
CA GLU A 49 -12.25 -12.66 -1.19
C GLU A 49 -11.66 -13.96 -0.63
N GLN A 50 -11.01 -14.78 -1.48
CA GLN A 50 -10.34 -16.01 -1.03
C GLN A 50 -9.20 -15.72 -0.04
N LEU A 51 -8.34 -14.75 -0.35
CA LEU A 51 -7.19 -14.40 0.50
C LEU A 51 -7.65 -13.79 1.83
N VAL A 52 -8.64 -12.91 1.80
CA VAL A 52 -9.23 -12.34 3.03
C VAL A 52 -9.89 -13.42 3.88
N ALA A 53 -10.64 -14.35 3.27
CA ALA A 53 -11.27 -15.45 4.00
C ALA A 53 -10.25 -16.36 4.69
N ALA A 54 -9.19 -16.74 3.96
CA ALA A 54 -8.13 -17.57 4.50
C ALA A 54 -7.36 -16.87 5.63
N ALA A 55 -6.98 -15.60 5.43
CA ALA A 55 -6.28 -14.81 6.43
C ALA A 55 -7.15 -14.60 7.69
N TYR A 56 -8.44 -14.29 7.52
CA TYR A 56 -9.35 -14.03 8.64
C TYR A 56 -9.55 -15.29 9.50
N LYS A 57 -9.57 -16.47 8.86
CA LYS A 57 -9.61 -17.76 9.56
C LYS A 57 -8.31 -18.03 10.34
N GLU A 58 -7.16 -17.62 9.81
CA GLU A 58 -5.87 -17.76 10.50
C GLU A 58 -5.78 -16.78 11.69
N ASP A 59 -6.15 -15.52 11.48
CA ASP A 59 -6.10 -14.46 12.51
C ASP A 59 -6.98 -13.26 12.10
N ALA A 60 -8.10 -13.09 12.81
CA ALA A 60 -9.09 -12.06 12.50
C ALA A 60 -8.53 -10.64 12.69
N LEU A 61 -7.78 -10.40 13.78
CA LEU A 61 -7.26 -9.05 14.09
C LEU A 61 -6.20 -8.63 13.09
N HIS A 62 -5.23 -9.51 12.80
CA HIS A 62 -4.21 -9.23 11.79
C HIS A 62 -4.85 -8.97 10.43
N THR A 63 -5.89 -9.73 10.06
CA THR A 63 -6.59 -9.51 8.79
C THR A 63 -7.25 -8.15 8.72
N LEU A 64 -7.91 -7.68 9.78
CA LEU A 64 -8.47 -6.34 9.83
C LEU A 64 -7.39 -5.26 9.67
N LYS A 65 -6.24 -5.43 10.35
CA LYS A 65 -5.10 -4.51 10.22
C LYS A 65 -4.48 -4.54 8.83
N LEU A 66 -4.39 -5.71 8.19
CA LEU A 66 -3.94 -5.87 6.80
C LEU A 66 -4.89 -5.16 5.82
N VAL A 67 -6.20 -5.24 6.03
CA VAL A 67 -7.18 -4.50 5.21
C VAL A 67 -7.03 -2.98 5.42
N ALA A 68 -6.69 -2.54 6.64
CA ALA A 68 -6.41 -1.13 6.91
C ALA A 68 -5.14 -0.66 6.19
N HIS A 69 -4.06 -1.46 6.25
CA HIS A 69 -2.83 -1.22 5.51
C HIS A 69 -3.04 -1.24 4.00
N LEU A 70 -3.84 -2.18 3.47
CA LEU A 70 -4.19 -2.24 2.05
C LEU A 70 -4.85 -0.94 1.61
N ARG A 71 -5.74 -0.39 2.44
CA ARG A 71 -6.50 0.82 2.12
C ARG A 71 -5.74 2.11 2.38
N ASP A 72 -4.86 2.17 3.38
CA ASP A 72 -4.26 3.40 3.89
C ASP A 72 -3.53 4.20 2.78
N ILE A 73 -4.09 5.37 2.44
CA ILE A 73 -3.59 6.22 1.34
C ILE A 73 -2.30 6.98 1.69
N ARG A 74 -1.93 7.05 2.96
CA ARG A 74 -0.79 7.83 3.44
C ARG A 74 0.39 6.93 3.76
N PHE A 75 0.13 5.85 4.49
CA PHE A 75 1.17 5.00 5.08
C PHE A 75 1.07 3.52 4.70
N GLY A 76 0.02 3.12 3.97
CA GLY A 76 -0.10 1.75 3.46
C GLY A 76 -0.06 1.71 1.93
N LYS A 77 -0.68 0.71 1.33
CA LYS A 77 -0.66 0.52 -0.14
C LYS A 77 -1.53 1.53 -0.91
N GLY A 78 -2.54 2.10 -0.24
CA GLY A 78 -3.47 3.05 -0.85
C GLY A 78 -4.43 2.45 -1.88
N GLU A 79 -4.60 1.13 -1.89
CA GLU A 79 -5.38 0.44 -2.91
C GLU A 79 -6.87 0.48 -2.59
N ARG A 80 -7.59 1.33 -3.32
CA ARG A 80 -9.01 1.60 -3.07
C ARG A 80 -9.94 0.46 -3.49
N GLU A 81 -9.75 -0.07 -4.71
CA GLU A 81 -10.71 -1.00 -5.30
C GLU A 81 -10.68 -2.36 -4.60
N VAL A 82 -9.50 -2.96 -4.48
CA VAL A 82 -9.33 -4.24 -3.78
C VAL A 82 -9.63 -4.15 -2.28
N ALA A 83 -9.39 -3.01 -1.63
CA ALA A 83 -9.87 -2.80 -0.27
C ALA A 83 -11.40 -2.80 -0.17
N ARG A 84 -12.11 -2.27 -1.19
CA ARG A 84 -13.57 -2.33 -1.23
C ARG A 84 -14.10 -3.75 -1.43
N PHE A 85 -13.38 -4.59 -2.19
CA PHE A 85 -13.70 -6.02 -2.28
C PHE A 85 -13.55 -6.69 -0.90
N ALA A 86 -12.46 -6.41 -0.19
CA ALA A 86 -12.28 -6.89 1.19
C ALA A 86 -13.39 -6.40 2.14
N PHE A 87 -13.81 -5.13 2.02
CA PHE A 87 -14.93 -4.58 2.81
C PHE A 87 -16.25 -5.29 2.54
N LYS A 88 -16.59 -5.58 1.27
CA LYS A 88 -17.80 -6.34 0.93
C LYS A 88 -17.80 -7.74 1.54
N TRP A 89 -16.66 -8.42 1.46
CA TRP A 89 -16.51 -9.75 2.04
C TRP A 89 -16.70 -9.70 3.56
N LEU A 90 -16.00 -8.79 4.25
CA LEU A 90 -16.09 -8.61 5.70
C LEU A 90 -17.51 -8.20 6.12
N ALA A 91 -18.19 -7.34 5.37
CA ALA A 91 -19.57 -6.95 5.67
C ALA A 91 -20.56 -8.13 5.60
N SER A 92 -20.25 -9.16 4.82
CA SER A 92 -21.10 -10.34 4.64
C SER A 92 -20.76 -11.47 5.61
N HIS A 93 -19.50 -11.58 6.05
CA HIS A 93 -19.03 -12.73 6.85
C HIS A 93 -18.58 -12.36 8.28
N ALA A 94 -18.21 -11.11 8.52
CA ALA A 94 -17.77 -10.59 9.81
C ALA A 94 -18.28 -9.15 10.05
N PRO A 95 -19.60 -8.91 9.94
CA PRO A 95 -20.17 -7.55 10.00
C PRO A 95 -19.86 -6.83 11.31
N ASP A 96 -19.88 -7.51 12.45
CA ASP A 96 -19.59 -6.89 13.74
C ASP A 96 -18.15 -6.36 13.81
N ALA A 97 -17.19 -7.13 13.28
CA ALA A 97 -15.78 -6.76 13.28
C ALA A 97 -15.51 -5.57 12.35
N LEU A 98 -16.06 -5.57 11.13
CA LEU A 98 -15.92 -4.42 10.24
C LEU A 98 -16.69 -3.20 10.77
N GLY A 99 -17.90 -3.40 11.29
CA GLY A 99 -18.76 -2.37 11.84
C GLY A 99 -18.10 -1.62 13.00
N HIS A 100 -17.45 -2.35 13.92
CA HIS A 100 -16.72 -1.78 15.05
C HIS A 100 -15.61 -0.80 14.59
N ASN A 101 -14.95 -1.10 13.47
CA ASN A 101 -13.80 -0.34 12.98
C ASN A 101 -14.14 0.64 11.85
N LEU A 102 -15.41 0.69 11.41
CA LEU A 102 -15.79 1.31 10.14
C LEU A 102 -15.44 2.80 10.05
N SER A 103 -15.61 3.55 11.14
CA SER A 103 -15.22 4.97 11.19
C SER A 103 -13.73 5.17 10.94
N HIS A 104 -12.87 4.29 11.49
CA HIS A 104 -11.43 4.37 11.30
C HIS A 104 -11.04 4.04 9.85
N TYR A 105 -11.65 3.01 9.25
CA TYR A 105 -11.40 2.67 7.85
C TYR A 105 -11.68 3.83 6.89
N VAL A 106 -12.75 4.60 7.10
CA VAL A 106 -13.15 5.65 6.14
C VAL A 106 -12.60 7.03 6.47
N ALA A 107 -12.36 7.34 7.76
CA ALA A 107 -11.90 8.64 8.19
C ALA A 107 -10.37 8.74 8.35
N GLU A 108 -9.72 7.67 8.82
CA GLU A 108 -8.29 7.67 9.13
C GLU A 108 -7.43 7.07 8.00
N TYR A 109 -7.81 5.89 7.51
CA TYR A 109 -7.01 5.14 6.53
C TYR A 109 -7.45 5.42 5.09
N GLY A 110 -8.76 5.42 4.85
CA GLY A 110 -9.36 5.49 3.53
C GLY A 110 -10.01 6.83 3.21
N ARG A 111 -11.20 6.75 2.63
CA ARG A 111 -12.02 7.90 2.26
C ARG A 111 -13.46 7.60 2.60
N PHE A 112 -14.22 8.66 2.90
CA PHE A 112 -15.66 8.55 3.15
C PHE A 112 -16.46 7.96 1.98
N ASP A 113 -15.95 7.95 0.73
CA ASP A 113 -16.64 7.29 -0.37
C ASP A 113 -16.47 5.76 -0.39
N ASP A 114 -15.67 5.18 0.51
CA ASP A 114 -15.51 3.72 0.60
C ASP A 114 -16.76 3.02 1.17
N VAL A 115 -17.60 3.75 1.89
CA VAL A 115 -18.95 3.32 2.31
C VAL A 115 -19.84 2.89 1.15
N LEU A 116 -19.56 3.35 -0.08
CA LEU A 116 -20.30 2.94 -1.27
C LEU A 116 -20.23 1.43 -1.49
N ALA A 117 -19.14 0.79 -1.07
CA ALA A 117 -18.98 -0.67 -1.14
C ALA A 117 -19.89 -1.42 -0.18
N LEU A 118 -20.44 -0.74 0.83
CA LEU A 118 -21.29 -1.32 1.88
C LEU A 118 -22.79 -1.16 1.60
N MET A 119 -23.15 -0.45 0.53
CA MET A 119 -24.56 -0.30 0.13
C MET A 119 -25.11 -1.66 -0.33
N GLY A 120 -26.25 -2.07 0.23
CA GLY A 120 -26.86 -3.38 0.02
C GLY A 120 -26.29 -4.50 0.89
N THR A 121 -25.31 -4.21 1.76
CA THR A 121 -24.75 -5.18 2.72
C THR A 121 -25.41 -5.02 4.10
N PRO A 122 -25.21 -5.98 5.03
CA PRO A 122 -25.66 -5.84 6.42
C PRO A 122 -25.18 -4.57 7.14
N LEU A 123 -24.08 -3.96 6.66
CA LEU A 123 -23.50 -2.74 7.23
C LEU A 123 -23.99 -1.44 6.58
N GLU A 124 -24.98 -1.48 5.68
CA GLU A 124 -25.50 -0.26 5.04
C GLU A 124 -25.91 0.81 6.06
N ALA A 125 -26.70 0.44 7.08
CA ALA A 125 -27.16 1.38 8.11
C ALA A 125 -26.00 1.95 8.93
N ALA A 126 -25.02 1.11 9.31
CA ALA A 126 -23.83 1.56 10.03
C ALA A 126 -22.98 2.51 9.19
N ALA A 127 -22.84 2.24 7.88
CA ALA A 127 -22.11 3.08 6.95
C ALA A 127 -22.78 4.46 6.78
N LEU A 128 -24.12 4.50 6.68
CA LEU A 128 -24.89 5.75 6.66
C LEU A 128 -24.76 6.51 7.99
N GLN A 129 -24.75 5.80 9.12
CA GLN A 129 -24.56 6.39 10.45
C GLN A 129 -23.19 7.06 10.56
N VAL A 130 -22.11 6.42 10.10
CA VAL A 130 -20.76 7.02 10.09
C VAL A 130 -20.72 8.33 9.29
N LEU A 131 -21.36 8.37 8.12
CA LEU A 131 -21.49 9.61 7.34
C LEU A 131 -22.30 10.67 8.08
N ALA A 132 -23.45 10.29 8.65
CA ALA A 132 -24.32 11.20 9.37
C ALA A 132 -23.62 11.83 10.57
N ASP A 133 -22.92 11.03 11.37
CA ASP A 133 -22.22 11.50 12.56
C ASP A 133 -21.05 12.40 12.21
N GLN A 134 -20.28 12.07 11.17
CA GLN A 134 -19.21 12.96 10.71
C GLN A 134 -19.77 14.29 10.17
N LEU A 135 -20.86 14.27 9.39
CA LEU A 135 -21.48 15.51 8.90
C LEU A 135 -22.01 16.40 10.05
N ARG A 136 -22.58 15.82 11.10
CA ARG A 136 -23.01 16.56 12.30
C ARG A 136 -21.82 17.17 13.05
N LYS A 137 -20.73 16.42 13.21
CA LYS A 137 -19.47 16.92 13.78
C LYS A 137 -18.91 18.07 12.96
N ASP A 138 -18.78 17.89 11.66
CA ASP A 138 -18.29 18.93 10.74
C ASP A 138 -19.18 20.18 10.77
N ARG A 139 -20.50 20.01 10.88
CA ARG A 139 -21.44 21.13 10.98
C ARG A 139 -21.24 21.92 12.28
N THR A 140 -21.04 21.23 13.40
CA THR A 140 -20.77 21.85 14.70
C THR A 140 -19.45 22.62 14.67
N ALA A 141 -18.41 22.04 14.08
CA ALA A 141 -17.12 22.68 13.87
C ALA A 141 -17.24 23.93 12.98
N LEU A 142 -18.04 23.85 11.90
CA LEU A 142 -18.30 25.00 11.04
C LEU A 142 -19.01 26.14 11.79
N ASP A 143 -20.07 25.82 12.54
CA ASP A 143 -20.86 26.80 13.28
C ASP A 143 -20.04 27.46 14.41
N SER A 144 -19.10 26.70 14.98
CA SER A 144 -18.11 27.18 15.97
C SER A 144 -16.90 27.88 15.34
N GLN A 145 -16.91 28.07 14.01
CA GLN A 145 -15.84 28.68 13.23
C GLN A 145 -14.47 28.00 13.37
N GLU A 146 -14.45 26.70 13.68
CA GLU A 146 -13.21 25.94 13.73
C GLU A 146 -12.44 26.00 12.40
N PRO A 147 -11.10 25.95 12.44
CA PRO A 147 -10.28 26.13 11.25
C PRO A 147 -10.41 24.97 10.25
N VAL A 148 -10.77 23.77 10.72
CA VAL A 148 -10.73 22.53 9.92
C VAL A 148 -12.05 21.77 10.05
N VAL A 149 -12.57 21.27 8.92
CA VAL A 149 -13.66 20.30 8.85
C VAL A 149 -13.19 19.08 8.05
N SER A 150 -13.81 17.93 8.24
CA SER A 150 -13.41 16.71 7.52
C SER A 150 -13.75 16.78 6.02
N LEU A 151 -13.20 15.85 5.24
CA LEU A 151 -13.54 15.67 3.83
C LEU A 151 -14.86 14.88 3.61
N CYS A 152 -15.64 14.57 4.65
CA CYS A 152 -16.87 13.78 4.51
C CYS A 152 -17.83 14.40 3.50
N ALA A 153 -18.13 15.70 3.64
CA ALA A 153 -19.03 16.41 2.72
C ALA A 153 -18.54 16.41 1.26
N LYS A 154 -17.22 16.33 1.01
CA LYS A 154 -16.65 16.20 -0.34
C LYS A 154 -17.06 14.88 -1.01
N TRP A 155 -17.09 13.80 -0.24
CA TRP A 155 -17.27 12.44 -0.74
C TRP A 155 -18.72 11.95 -0.77
N VAL A 156 -19.61 12.58 0.01
CA VAL A 156 -21.06 12.31 -0.09
C VAL A 156 -21.57 12.65 -1.50
N PRO A 157 -22.21 11.71 -2.21
CA PRO A 157 -22.73 12.00 -3.55
C PRO A 157 -23.73 13.16 -3.56
N SER A 158 -23.64 14.01 -4.58
CA SER A 158 -24.71 14.99 -4.86
C SER A 158 -25.93 14.28 -5.47
N GLU A 159 -27.11 14.87 -5.24
CA GLU A 159 -28.39 14.41 -5.78
C GLU A 159 -28.29 14.11 -7.29
N ASN A 160 -28.86 12.98 -7.72
CA ASN A 160 -28.95 12.57 -9.13
C ASN A 160 -27.61 12.35 -9.86
N LYS A 161 -26.49 12.24 -9.14
CA LYS A 161 -25.20 11.79 -9.71
C LYS A 161 -25.11 10.27 -9.74
N SER A 162 -24.10 9.71 -10.42
CA SER A 162 -23.98 8.26 -10.67
C SER A 162 -24.12 7.41 -9.40
N ALA A 163 -23.45 7.80 -8.30
CA ALA A 163 -23.52 7.10 -7.00
C ALA A 163 -24.85 7.31 -6.24
N ASP A 164 -25.74 8.17 -6.74
CA ASP A 164 -27.09 8.40 -6.21
C ASP A 164 -28.20 7.87 -7.16
N LYS A 165 -27.79 7.12 -8.20
CA LYS A 165 -28.68 6.40 -9.12
C LYS A 165 -28.69 4.90 -8.81
N GLY A 166 -29.65 4.18 -9.38
CA GLY A 166 -29.73 2.72 -9.27
C GLY A 166 -30.03 2.25 -7.84
N THR A 167 -29.32 1.23 -7.38
CA THR A 167 -29.51 0.59 -6.06
C THR A 167 -28.76 1.29 -4.93
N HIS A 168 -27.73 2.08 -5.24
CA HIS A 168 -26.92 2.77 -4.23
C HIS A 168 -27.71 3.89 -3.53
N ARG A 169 -28.26 4.86 -4.29
CA ARG A 169 -29.09 5.98 -3.79
C ARG A 169 -28.56 6.62 -2.50
N VAL A 170 -27.25 6.79 -2.39
CA VAL A 170 -26.59 7.09 -1.11
C VAL A 170 -27.02 8.43 -0.54
N ASN A 171 -27.23 9.45 -1.38
CA ASN A 171 -27.69 10.76 -0.90
C ASN A 171 -29.11 10.63 -0.32
N PHE A 172 -30.01 10.00 -1.08
CA PHE A 172 -31.38 9.78 -0.63
C PHE A 172 -31.45 8.96 0.66
N LYS A 173 -30.70 7.85 0.74
CA LYS A 173 -30.67 6.98 1.91
C LYS A 173 -30.08 7.71 3.12
N LEU A 174 -29.00 8.47 2.94
CA LEU A 174 -28.38 9.27 4.00
C LEU A 174 -29.33 10.37 4.49
N ALA A 175 -29.98 11.10 3.59
CA ALA A 175 -30.96 12.12 3.94
C ALA A 175 -32.09 11.51 4.78
N LYS A 176 -32.66 10.39 4.33
CA LYS A 176 -33.68 9.65 5.08
C LYS A 176 -33.18 9.17 6.44
N HIS A 177 -31.95 8.64 6.52
CA HIS A 177 -31.32 8.19 7.77
C HIS A 177 -31.13 9.34 8.77
N MET A 178 -30.88 10.54 8.28
CA MET A 178 -30.76 11.76 9.08
C MET A 178 -32.12 12.42 9.42
N GLY A 179 -33.25 11.89 8.91
CA GLY A 179 -34.56 12.52 9.06
C GLY A 179 -34.74 13.79 8.22
N LEU A 180 -34.01 13.93 7.12
CA LEU A 180 -33.97 15.10 6.25
C LEU A 180 -34.49 14.79 4.85
N THR A 181 -34.88 15.84 4.11
CA THR A 181 -34.99 15.74 2.65
C THR A 181 -33.60 15.84 2.01
N SER A 182 -33.42 15.33 0.78
CA SER A 182 -32.16 15.53 0.04
C SER A 182 -31.81 17.01 -0.15
N ALA A 183 -32.83 17.86 -0.34
CA ALA A 183 -32.67 19.30 -0.41
C ALA A 183 -32.14 19.90 0.90
N ASP A 184 -32.63 19.42 2.06
CA ASP A 184 -32.16 19.85 3.37
C ASP A 184 -30.74 19.37 3.65
N LEU A 185 -30.43 18.10 3.36
CA LEU A 185 -29.06 17.58 3.45
C LEU A 185 -28.10 18.45 2.64
N ARG A 186 -28.48 18.84 1.41
CA ARG A 186 -27.67 19.72 0.56
C ARG A 186 -27.52 21.11 1.15
N LYS A 187 -28.62 21.77 1.54
CA LYS A 187 -28.62 23.17 1.99
C LYS A 187 -28.00 23.36 3.36
N GLN A 188 -28.26 22.45 4.30
CA GLN A 188 -27.87 22.58 5.71
C GLN A 188 -26.47 22.01 5.97
N PHE A 189 -26.07 20.95 5.27
CA PHE A 189 -24.78 20.27 5.49
C PHE A 189 -23.83 20.42 4.30
N LEU A 190 -24.16 19.86 3.13
CA LEU A 190 -23.17 19.67 2.07
C LEU A 190 -22.66 20.98 1.46
N ALA A 191 -23.55 21.92 1.12
CA ALA A 191 -23.17 23.20 0.51
C ALA A 191 -22.28 24.06 1.44
N PRO A 192 -22.65 24.34 2.70
CA PRO A 192 -21.82 25.16 3.58
C PRO A 192 -20.49 24.48 3.93
N LEU A 193 -20.47 23.16 4.15
CA LEU A 193 -19.23 22.42 4.42
C LEU A 193 -18.29 22.40 3.21
N ARG A 194 -18.81 22.19 2.00
CA ARG A 194 -18.00 22.26 0.78
C ARG A 194 -17.43 23.66 0.53
N ALA A 195 -18.20 24.71 0.84
CA ALA A 195 -17.72 26.08 0.76
C ALA A 195 -16.55 26.34 1.73
N LYS A 196 -16.61 25.82 2.96
CA LYS A 196 -15.50 25.87 3.94
C LYS A 196 -14.26 25.12 3.45
N LEU A 197 -14.44 23.97 2.79
CA LEU A 197 -13.33 23.17 2.25
C LEU A 197 -12.56 23.86 1.12
N GLN A 198 -13.11 24.93 0.51
CA GLN A 198 -12.49 25.68 -0.58
C GLN A 198 -11.88 24.79 -1.67
N LEU A 199 -12.62 23.77 -2.09
CA LEU A 199 -12.14 22.76 -3.04
C LEU A 199 -11.67 23.44 -4.33
N LEU A 200 -10.54 22.96 -4.88
CA LEU A 200 -9.97 23.48 -6.12
C LEU A 200 -11.02 23.56 -7.23
N GLU A 201 -11.75 22.48 -7.44
CA GLU A 201 -12.76 22.37 -8.49
C GLU A 201 -13.89 23.39 -8.32
N GLN A 202 -14.21 23.79 -7.08
CA GLN A 202 -15.21 24.82 -6.81
C GLN A 202 -14.72 26.20 -7.28
N ARG A 203 -13.44 26.55 -7.01
CA ARG A 203 -12.83 27.80 -7.50
C ARG A 203 -12.75 27.81 -9.02
N MET A 204 -12.34 26.69 -9.62
CA MET A 204 -12.31 26.52 -11.08
C MET A 204 -13.69 26.73 -11.70
N CYS A 205 -14.75 26.12 -11.15
CA CYS A 205 -16.12 26.29 -11.63
C CYS A 205 -16.65 27.72 -11.44
N ALA A 206 -16.21 28.43 -10.40
CA ALA A 206 -16.57 29.81 -10.13
C ALA A 206 -15.77 30.82 -10.98
N ASN A 207 -14.84 30.36 -11.82
CA ASN A 207 -13.85 31.21 -12.52
C ASN A 207 -13.00 32.08 -11.58
N ASP A 208 -12.87 31.69 -10.32
CA ASP A 208 -12.06 32.37 -9.30
C ASP A 208 -10.63 31.83 -9.30
N TRP A 209 -9.94 32.01 -10.43
CA TRP A 209 -8.61 31.45 -10.66
C TRP A 209 -7.54 32.10 -9.79
N GLU A 210 -7.60 33.42 -9.61
CA GLU A 210 -6.59 34.19 -8.88
C GLU A 210 -6.48 33.80 -7.40
N ALA A 211 -7.57 33.34 -6.79
CA ALA A 211 -7.58 32.91 -5.40
C ALA A 211 -7.07 31.46 -5.19
N ILE A 212 -6.69 30.75 -6.26
CA ILE A 212 -6.09 29.41 -6.15
C ILE A 212 -4.65 29.54 -5.63
N ASP A 213 -4.39 28.99 -4.45
CA ASP A 213 -3.04 28.84 -3.90
C ASP A 213 -2.39 27.56 -4.44
N LEU A 214 -1.49 27.71 -5.43
CA LEU A 214 -0.80 26.61 -6.09
C LEU A 214 0.03 25.74 -5.12
N ASN A 215 0.49 26.28 -3.99
CA ASN A 215 1.24 25.51 -2.99
C ASN A 215 0.35 24.54 -2.20
N LYS A 216 -0.95 24.80 -2.16
CA LYS A 216 -1.94 23.95 -1.47
C LYS A 216 -2.66 22.98 -2.40
N VAL A 217 -2.44 23.10 -3.72
CA VAL A 217 -3.04 22.20 -4.70
C VAL A 217 -2.47 20.79 -4.52
N PRO A 218 -3.31 19.76 -4.31
CA PRO A 218 -2.85 18.37 -4.22
C PRO A 218 -2.13 17.92 -5.50
N SER A 219 -1.05 17.14 -5.40
CA SER A 219 -0.25 16.71 -6.56
C SER A 219 -1.03 16.03 -7.68
N VAL A 220 -2.05 15.22 -7.35
CA VAL A 220 -2.89 14.56 -8.37
C VAL A 220 -3.70 15.59 -9.17
N ALA A 221 -4.21 16.63 -8.51
CA ALA A 221 -4.91 17.72 -9.17
C ALA A 221 -3.94 18.57 -10.00
N MET A 222 -2.73 18.81 -9.48
CA MET A 222 -1.65 19.48 -10.21
C MET A 222 -1.30 18.74 -11.50
N HIS A 223 -1.13 17.42 -11.43
CA HIS A 223 -0.88 16.56 -12.59
C HIS A 223 -2.02 16.58 -13.63
N ARG A 224 -3.27 16.74 -13.18
CA ARG A 224 -4.42 16.77 -14.09
C ARG A 224 -4.59 18.12 -14.77
N HIS A 225 -4.41 19.21 -14.03
CA HIS A 225 -4.76 20.56 -14.46
C HIS A 225 -3.58 21.42 -14.88
N GLY A 226 -2.36 21.05 -14.49
CA GLY A 226 -1.11 21.76 -14.78
C GLY A 226 -0.38 21.32 -16.04
N LYS A 227 -0.93 20.37 -16.82
CA LYS A 227 -0.35 19.99 -18.12
C LYS A 227 -0.48 21.13 -19.14
N PRO A 228 0.37 21.17 -20.18
CA PRO A 228 0.24 22.13 -21.27
C PRO A 228 -1.18 22.16 -21.84
N HIS A 229 -1.69 23.35 -22.15
CA HIS A 229 -3.02 23.59 -22.70
C HIS A 229 -4.20 23.10 -21.81
N ARG A 230 -3.96 22.83 -20.53
CA ARG A 230 -5.00 22.55 -19.53
C ARG A 230 -5.33 23.81 -18.71
N ALA A 231 -6.09 23.61 -17.64
CA ALA A 231 -6.74 24.68 -16.90
C ALA A 231 -5.77 25.72 -16.33
N PHE A 232 -4.67 25.29 -15.70
CA PHE A 232 -3.73 26.25 -15.10
C PHE A 232 -2.94 27.02 -16.15
N ASP A 233 -2.55 26.34 -17.24
CA ASP A 233 -1.88 27.00 -18.36
C ASP A 233 -2.79 28.03 -19.06
N LYS A 234 -4.08 27.70 -19.23
CA LYS A 234 -5.06 28.57 -19.90
C LYS A 234 -5.50 29.78 -19.07
N HIS A 235 -5.61 29.62 -17.76
CA HIS A 235 -6.25 30.61 -16.90
C HIS A 235 -5.31 31.26 -15.89
N LEU A 236 -4.12 30.68 -15.65
CA LEU A 236 -3.14 31.13 -14.68
C LEU A 236 -1.73 31.17 -15.30
N ALA A 237 -1.59 31.42 -16.60
CA ALA A 237 -0.32 31.29 -17.33
C ALA A 237 0.88 31.96 -16.61
N ASP A 238 0.75 33.24 -16.26
CA ASP A 238 1.80 34.01 -15.61
C ASP A 238 2.09 33.49 -14.19
N LYS A 239 1.03 33.41 -13.36
CA LYS A 239 1.11 32.93 -11.97
C LYS A 239 1.71 31.51 -11.89
N PHE A 240 1.30 30.63 -12.80
CA PHE A 240 1.75 29.25 -12.87
C PHE A 240 3.20 29.16 -13.35
N THR A 241 3.59 29.99 -14.32
CA THR A 241 4.99 30.05 -14.79
C THR A 241 5.93 30.57 -13.71
N THR A 242 5.58 31.66 -13.02
CA THR A 242 6.35 32.15 -11.87
C THR A 242 6.44 31.11 -10.77
N TRP A 243 5.33 30.42 -10.47
CA TRP A 243 5.30 29.39 -9.46
C TRP A 243 6.21 28.19 -9.82
N LYS A 244 6.21 27.73 -11.08
CA LYS A 244 7.10 26.66 -11.57
C LYS A 244 8.57 27.04 -11.45
N HIS A 245 8.93 28.27 -11.86
CA HIS A 245 10.31 28.74 -11.73
C HIS A 245 10.78 28.79 -10.28
N GLY A 246 9.87 29.15 -9.35
CA GLY A 246 10.13 29.10 -7.92
C GLY A 246 10.40 27.70 -7.35
N LEU A 247 10.01 26.62 -8.04
CA LEU A 247 10.29 25.25 -7.58
C LEU A 247 11.79 24.93 -7.69
N LYS A 248 12.47 25.41 -8.73
CA LYS A 248 13.91 25.22 -8.94
C LYS A 248 14.75 25.92 -7.86
N THR A 249 14.28 27.08 -7.40
CA THR A 249 14.98 27.90 -6.39
C THR A 249 14.56 27.58 -4.95
N GLY A 250 13.56 26.71 -4.75
CA GLY A 250 12.97 26.41 -3.45
C GLY A 250 12.06 27.51 -2.88
N ALA A 251 11.77 28.57 -3.66
CA ALA A 251 10.89 29.66 -3.26
C ALA A 251 9.41 29.24 -3.18
N THR A 252 9.03 28.18 -3.91
CA THR A 252 7.68 27.59 -3.88
C THR A 252 7.76 26.09 -3.56
N LYS A 253 6.64 25.50 -3.12
CA LYS A 253 6.59 24.10 -2.69
C LYS A 253 5.48 23.33 -3.41
N VAL A 254 5.78 22.09 -3.79
CA VAL A 254 4.79 21.14 -4.32
C VAL A 254 4.36 20.16 -3.24
N ASN A 255 3.05 19.95 -3.08
CA ASN A 255 2.53 18.94 -2.16
C ASN A 255 2.54 17.56 -2.81
N ALA A 256 3.63 16.79 -2.64
CA ALA A 256 3.81 15.44 -3.22
C ALA A 256 3.53 14.28 -2.23
N SER A 257 2.94 14.56 -1.07
CA SER A 257 2.78 13.58 0.03
C SER A 257 2.00 12.30 -0.32
N VAL A 258 1.16 12.32 -1.37
CA VAL A 258 0.30 11.18 -1.79
C VAL A 258 0.59 10.78 -3.25
N LEU A 259 1.65 11.29 -3.86
CA LEU A 259 1.98 10.94 -5.24
C LEU A 259 2.84 9.67 -5.26
N HIS A 260 2.48 8.71 -6.12
CA HIS A 260 3.27 7.49 -6.28
C HIS A 260 4.42 7.71 -7.28
N PRO A 261 5.60 7.09 -7.08
CA PRO A 261 6.78 7.27 -7.95
C PRO A 261 6.51 7.01 -9.43
N HIS A 262 5.76 5.94 -9.73
CA HIS A 262 5.41 5.57 -11.10
C HIS A 262 4.59 6.64 -11.84
N LEU A 263 3.80 7.47 -11.13
CA LEU A 263 3.03 8.55 -11.76
C LEU A 263 3.91 9.73 -12.19
N VAL A 264 5.03 9.95 -11.49
CA VAL A 264 6.04 10.95 -11.84
C VAL A 264 6.84 10.47 -13.05
N VAL A 265 7.35 9.24 -12.99
CA VAL A 265 8.08 8.61 -14.11
C VAL A 265 7.23 8.51 -15.37
N ALA A 266 5.93 8.22 -15.23
CA ALA A 266 4.97 8.22 -16.35
C ALA A 266 4.84 9.56 -17.11
N GLN A 267 5.39 10.66 -16.60
CA GLN A 267 5.45 11.92 -17.37
C GLN A 267 6.62 11.97 -18.35
N TYR A 268 7.61 11.08 -18.19
CA TYR A 268 8.75 10.93 -19.10
C TYR A 268 8.74 9.60 -19.86
N TYR A 269 8.06 8.60 -19.29
CA TYR A 269 7.77 7.31 -19.90
C TYR A 269 6.29 7.31 -20.36
N GLY A 270 6.05 7.68 -21.62
CA GLY A 270 4.75 7.84 -22.26
C GLY A 270 3.97 6.53 -22.48
N ALA A 271 2.96 6.56 -23.35
CA ALA A 271 2.19 5.36 -23.68
C ALA A 271 2.94 4.51 -24.71
N TYR A 272 2.94 3.18 -24.56
CA TYR A 272 3.63 2.24 -25.47
C TYR A 272 5.15 2.50 -25.60
N ASP A 273 5.83 2.71 -24.47
CA ASP A 273 7.29 2.89 -24.39
C ASP A 273 7.82 4.16 -25.09
N GLU A 274 6.95 5.13 -25.39
CA GLU A 274 7.37 6.43 -25.93
C GLU A 274 8.07 7.29 -24.88
N LEU A 275 9.32 7.68 -25.13
CA LEU A 275 10.08 8.56 -24.24
C LEU A 275 9.84 10.04 -24.59
N HIS A 276 9.41 10.84 -23.61
CA HIS A 276 9.28 12.30 -23.79
C HIS A 276 10.65 12.96 -23.78
N THR A 277 10.86 14.07 -24.48
CA THR A 277 12.20 14.67 -24.63
C THR A 277 12.38 16.02 -23.94
N VAL A 278 11.36 16.49 -23.22
CA VAL A 278 11.33 17.82 -22.63
C VAL A 278 11.20 17.73 -21.13
N GLU A 279 12.16 18.32 -20.42
CA GLU A 279 12.14 18.41 -18.96
C GLU A 279 10.93 19.22 -18.48
N ASN A 280 10.30 18.72 -17.42
CA ASN A 280 9.18 19.38 -16.78
C ASN A 280 9.55 19.76 -15.34
N GLU A 281 9.68 21.06 -15.08
CA GLU A 281 10.11 21.60 -13.78
C GLU A 281 9.27 21.10 -12.61
N LEU A 282 7.97 20.87 -12.83
CA LEU A 282 7.08 20.31 -11.81
C LEU A 282 7.42 18.85 -11.50
N VAL A 283 7.70 18.06 -12.54
CA VAL A 283 8.01 16.63 -12.44
C VAL A 283 9.35 16.44 -11.73
N GLU A 284 10.37 17.22 -12.11
CA GLU A 284 11.67 17.26 -11.44
C GLU A 284 11.54 17.61 -9.96
N ALA A 285 10.77 18.66 -9.63
CA ALA A 285 10.56 19.07 -8.25
C ALA A 285 9.82 18.01 -7.42
N GLN A 286 8.84 17.31 -8.02
CA GLN A 286 8.14 16.20 -7.37
C GLN A 286 9.09 15.03 -7.07
N TRP A 287 9.99 14.71 -8.01
CA TRP A 287 11.01 13.69 -7.81
C TRP A 287 11.96 14.04 -6.65
N GLN A 288 12.43 15.29 -6.59
CA GLN A 288 13.30 15.73 -5.49
C GLN A 288 12.63 15.61 -4.12
N VAL A 289 11.32 15.88 -4.02
CA VAL A 289 10.56 15.64 -2.77
C VAL A 289 10.51 14.15 -2.42
N MET A 290 10.36 13.26 -3.41
CA MET A 290 10.38 11.81 -3.17
C MET A 290 11.74 11.32 -2.68
N LEU A 291 12.84 11.79 -3.28
CA LEU A 291 14.20 11.49 -2.84
C LEU A 291 14.44 11.99 -1.40
N ALA A 292 14.03 13.21 -1.10
CA ALA A 292 14.15 13.77 0.25
C ALA A 292 13.37 12.96 1.29
N ASN A 293 12.15 12.53 0.95
CA ASN A 293 11.34 11.67 1.82
C ASN A 293 11.97 10.28 1.99
N GLY A 294 12.53 9.70 0.92
CA GLY A 294 13.23 8.42 0.98
C GLY A 294 14.45 8.47 1.91
N ARG A 295 15.29 9.50 1.77
CA ARG A 295 16.46 9.73 2.63
C ARG A 295 16.07 10.01 4.09
N ALA A 296 14.97 10.73 4.32
CA ALA A 296 14.46 10.98 5.66
C ALA A 296 13.84 9.73 6.33
N ALA A 297 13.39 8.75 5.53
CA ALA A 297 12.75 7.54 6.04
C ALA A 297 13.75 6.51 6.59
N GLY A 298 15.02 6.56 6.19
CA GLY A 298 16.08 5.68 6.69
C GLY A 298 17.26 5.55 5.73
N HIS A 299 18.19 4.69 6.08
CA HIS A 299 19.38 4.40 5.28
C HIS A 299 19.25 3.04 4.60
N LEU A 300 19.49 2.99 3.28
CA LEU A 300 19.44 1.71 2.55
C LEU A 300 20.67 0.83 2.80
N GLY A 301 21.78 1.41 3.28
CA GLY A 301 23.05 0.68 3.39
C GLY A 301 23.56 0.29 2.00
N ARG A 302 24.30 -0.82 1.90
CA ARG A 302 24.78 -1.37 0.62
C ARG A 302 23.67 -2.14 -0.08
N THR A 303 22.68 -1.42 -0.60
CA THR A 303 21.55 -2.02 -1.32
C THR A 303 21.79 -1.97 -2.82
N LEU A 304 21.67 -3.12 -3.47
CA LEU A 304 21.54 -3.22 -4.92
C LEU A 304 20.06 -3.39 -5.28
N VAL A 305 19.60 -2.71 -6.32
CA VAL A 305 18.25 -2.89 -6.87
C VAL A 305 18.33 -3.60 -8.21
N MET A 306 17.43 -4.54 -8.40
CA MET A 306 17.24 -5.27 -9.65
C MET A 306 15.86 -4.92 -10.21
N SER A 307 15.86 -4.37 -11.42
CA SER A 307 14.66 -3.81 -12.06
C SER A 307 14.20 -4.73 -13.20
N ASP A 308 12.98 -5.25 -13.10
CA ASP A 308 12.33 -6.00 -14.16
C ASP A 308 11.66 -5.07 -15.17
N VAL A 309 12.09 -5.12 -16.42
CA VAL A 309 11.47 -4.39 -17.52
C VAL A 309 11.28 -5.32 -18.71
N SER A 310 11.06 -6.59 -18.42
CA SER A 310 10.68 -7.59 -19.41
C SER A 310 9.31 -7.27 -20.01
N GLY A 311 8.95 -7.95 -21.10
CA GLY A 311 7.69 -7.70 -21.81
C GLY A 311 6.42 -7.92 -20.97
N SER A 312 6.47 -8.79 -19.96
CA SER A 312 5.34 -9.02 -19.03
C SER A 312 5.04 -7.80 -18.16
N MET A 313 6.04 -6.94 -17.94
CA MET A 313 5.91 -5.72 -17.15
C MET A 313 5.20 -4.59 -17.91
N SER A 314 4.83 -4.78 -19.18
CA SER A 314 4.25 -3.73 -20.02
C SER A 314 3.10 -2.97 -19.35
N GLY A 315 3.09 -1.64 -19.51
CA GLY A 315 2.11 -0.75 -18.90
C GLY A 315 2.53 -0.25 -17.51
N THR A 316 1.65 -0.38 -16.52
CA THR A 316 1.92 0.18 -15.18
C THR A 316 3.08 -0.51 -14.45
N PRO A 317 3.24 -1.84 -14.48
CA PRO A 317 4.36 -2.50 -13.80
C PRO A 317 5.74 -2.02 -14.28
N MET A 318 5.91 -1.73 -15.57
CA MET A 318 7.12 -1.17 -16.19
C MET A 318 7.48 0.17 -15.56
N MET A 319 6.52 1.10 -15.54
CA MET A 319 6.71 2.42 -14.94
C MET A 319 7.02 2.34 -13.44
N VAL A 320 6.45 1.35 -12.75
CA VAL A 320 6.77 1.08 -11.34
C VAL A 320 8.20 0.58 -11.20
N SER A 321 8.62 -0.39 -12.00
CA SER A 321 9.95 -0.98 -11.95
C SER A 321 11.03 0.07 -12.16
N ILE A 322 10.92 0.86 -13.24
CA ILE A 322 11.82 1.98 -13.51
C ILE A 322 11.80 2.98 -12.34
N ALA A 323 10.61 3.37 -11.85
CA ALA A 323 10.52 4.33 -10.76
C ALA A 323 11.15 3.83 -9.45
N LEU A 324 10.97 2.57 -9.09
CA LEU A 324 11.57 1.99 -7.89
C LEU A 324 13.08 1.76 -8.08
N GLY A 325 13.52 1.32 -9.26
CA GLY A 325 14.94 1.19 -9.61
C GLY A 325 15.67 2.53 -9.46
N LEU A 326 15.13 3.60 -10.03
CA LEU A 326 15.67 4.96 -9.88
C LEU A 326 15.62 5.44 -8.43
N LEU A 327 14.47 5.30 -7.75
CA LEU A 327 14.31 5.81 -6.40
C LEU A 327 15.27 5.12 -5.42
N VAL A 328 15.41 3.80 -5.49
CA VAL A 328 16.31 3.03 -4.62
C VAL A 328 17.77 3.40 -4.93
N SER A 329 18.20 3.31 -6.20
CA SER A 329 19.59 3.59 -6.58
C SER A 329 20.01 5.03 -6.30
N GLU A 330 19.12 6.02 -6.35
CA GLU A 330 19.42 7.41 -6.02
C GLU A 330 19.38 7.74 -4.52
N VAL A 331 18.62 6.97 -3.72
CA VAL A 331 18.56 7.13 -2.26
C VAL A 331 19.72 6.41 -1.58
N VAL A 332 20.21 5.31 -2.17
CA VAL A 332 21.44 4.65 -1.71
C VAL A 332 22.63 5.61 -1.80
N GLU A 333 23.46 5.60 -0.76
CA GLU A 333 24.68 6.39 -0.66
C GLU A 333 25.92 5.53 -0.98
N GLY A 334 27.04 6.20 -1.31
CA GLY A 334 28.32 5.55 -1.54
C GLY A 334 28.39 4.79 -2.87
N GLU A 335 29.09 3.65 -2.87
CA GLU A 335 29.49 2.91 -4.08
C GLU A 335 28.33 2.28 -4.85
N PHE A 336 27.16 2.13 -4.21
CA PHE A 336 25.95 1.59 -4.82
C PHE A 336 25.04 2.69 -5.39
N HIS A 337 25.38 3.98 -5.20
CA HIS A 337 24.62 5.09 -5.74
C HIS A 337 24.56 5.03 -7.27
N GLY A 338 23.36 5.10 -7.83
CA GLY A 338 23.14 5.04 -9.28
C GLY A 338 23.38 3.66 -9.89
N LEU A 339 23.63 2.61 -9.10
CA LEU A 339 23.84 1.26 -9.60
C LEU A 339 22.54 0.45 -9.61
N VAL A 340 22.18 -0.10 -10.77
CA VAL A 340 21.03 -0.97 -10.97
C VAL A 340 21.51 -2.28 -11.62
N MET A 341 20.88 -3.39 -11.30
CA MET A 341 21.04 -4.65 -12.02
C MET A 341 19.84 -4.88 -12.94
N THR A 342 20.10 -5.30 -14.18
CA THR A 342 19.02 -5.66 -15.10
C THR A 342 18.44 -7.03 -14.77
N PHE A 343 17.12 -7.17 -14.84
CA PHE A 343 16.47 -8.48 -14.69
C PHE A 343 16.04 -9.02 -16.07
N GLU A 344 16.87 -9.88 -16.64
CA GLU A 344 16.70 -10.45 -17.97
C GLU A 344 17.48 -11.78 -18.08
N GLU A 345 17.44 -12.46 -19.24
CA GLU A 345 18.16 -13.72 -19.51
C GLU A 345 19.68 -13.58 -19.30
N LYS A 346 20.24 -12.40 -19.59
CA LYS A 346 21.66 -12.07 -19.40
C LYS A 346 21.79 -10.84 -18.52
N PRO A 347 21.66 -11.00 -17.19
CA PRO A 347 21.68 -9.88 -16.27
C PRO A 347 23.00 -9.13 -16.38
N ARG A 348 22.95 -7.81 -16.20
CA ARG A 348 24.13 -6.94 -16.22
C ARG A 348 24.00 -5.84 -15.18
N PHE A 349 25.13 -5.33 -14.73
CA PHE A 349 25.16 -4.07 -13.98
C PHE A 349 24.97 -2.91 -14.95
N HIS A 350 24.14 -1.95 -14.57
CA HIS A 350 23.83 -0.75 -15.31
C HIS A 350 23.97 0.47 -14.40
N GLU A 351 24.83 1.40 -14.79
CA GLU A 351 24.99 2.68 -14.12
C GLU A 351 23.99 3.67 -14.68
N VAL A 352 23.11 4.19 -13.83
CA VAL A 352 22.12 5.20 -14.18
C VAL A 352 22.83 6.56 -14.23
N VAL A 353 23.03 7.04 -15.45
CA VAL A 353 23.62 8.36 -15.71
C VAL A 353 22.55 9.39 -16.02
N GLY A 354 22.76 10.62 -15.55
CA GLY A 354 21.86 11.74 -15.80
C GLY A 354 21.82 12.73 -14.65
N THR A 355 21.56 14.00 -14.96
CA THR A 355 21.42 15.10 -14.01
C THR A 355 19.95 15.36 -13.65
N SER A 356 19.04 15.16 -14.60
CA SER A 356 17.59 15.27 -14.39
C SER A 356 16.92 13.89 -14.32
N LEU A 357 15.70 13.84 -13.76
CA LEU A 357 14.90 12.62 -13.78
C LEU A 357 14.62 12.18 -15.22
N LEU A 358 14.42 13.11 -16.16
CA LEU A 358 14.25 12.80 -17.58
C LEU A 358 15.39 11.94 -18.12
N GLU A 359 16.63 12.40 -17.96
CA GLU A 359 17.83 11.71 -18.43
C GLU A 359 17.98 10.33 -17.77
N LYS A 360 17.71 10.24 -16.46
CA LYS A 360 17.79 8.98 -15.71
C LYS A 360 16.71 7.98 -16.13
N VAL A 361 15.48 8.44 -16.36
CA VAL A 361 14.40 7.60 -16.91
C VAL A 361 14.80 7.07 -18.27
N HIS A 362 15.37 7.90 -19.15
CA HIS A 362 15.83 7.44 -20.46
C HIS A 362 16.97 6.44 -20.35
N CYS A 363 17.96 6.72 -19.50
CA CYS A 363 19.10 5.84 -19.27
C CYS A 363 18.63 4.43 -18.88
N LEU A 364 17.78 4.34 -17.85
CA LEU A 364 17.28 3.05 -17.38
C LEU A 364 16.30 2.42 -18.39
N ALA A 365 15.38 3.19 -18.97
CA ALA A 365 14.45 2.69 -19.98
C ALA A 365 15.14 2.06 -21.20
N GLN A 366 16.29 2.62 -21.60
CA GLN A 366 17.07 2.19 -22.77
C GLN A 366 18.18 1.19 -22.44
N ALA A 367 18.31 0.75 -21.18
CA ALA A 367 19.24 -0.32 -20.90
C ALA A 367 18.88 -1.56 -21.76
N PRO A 368 19.83 -2.46 -22.00
CA PRO A 368 19.55 -3.60 -22.84
C PRO A 368 18.74 -4.60 -22.01
N TRP A 369 17.49 -4.83 -22.41
CA TRP A 369 16.50 -5.60 -21.65
C TRP A 369 15.95 -6.75 -22.50
N GLY A 370 16.19 -7.99 -22.07
CA GLY A 370 15.74 -9.22 -22.74
C GLY A 370 14.26 -9.57 -22.48
N GLY A 371 13.80 -10.66 -23.12
CA GLY A 371 12.41 -11.12 -23.05
C GLY A 371 12.07 -12.13 -21.96
N ASN A 372 13.08 -12.78 -21.36
CA ASN A 372 12.96 -13.79 -20.28
C ASN A 372 13.83 -13.36 -19.09
N THR A 373 13.71 -13.99 -17.91
CA THR A 373 14.38 -13.53 -16.67
C THR A 373 15.11 -14.65 -15.92
N ASP A 374 16.44 -14.55 -15.79
CA ASP A 374 17.24 -15.54 -15.04
C ASP A 374 17.74 -14.98 -13.70
N PHE A 375 17.00 -15.29 -12.65
CA PHE A 375 17.32 -14.87 -11.28
C PHE A 375 18.59 -15.52 -10.73
N MET A 376 18.86 -16.76 -11.12
CA MET A 376 20.06 -17.48 -10.69
C MET A 376 21.31 -16.88 -11.33
N ALA A 377 21.23 -16.54 -12.62
CA ALA A 377 22.31 -15.84 -13.32
C ALA A 377 22.60 -14.47 -12.68
N ALA A 378 21.57 -13.76 -12.21
CA ALA A 378 21.74 -12.46 -11.57
C ALA A 378 22.55 -12.57 -10.26
N LEU A 379 22.20 -13.53 -9.41
CA LEU A 379 22.94 -13.79 -8.17
C LEU A 379 24.36 -14.32 -8.45
N ARG A 380 24.51 -15.21 -9.44
CA ARG A 380 25.83 -15.71 -9.86
C ARG A 380 26.72 -14.60 -10.44
N LEU A 381 26.14 -13.60 -11.12
CA LEU A 381 26.88 -12.44 -11.59
C LEU A 381 27.45 -11.64 -10.41
N ILE A 382 26.67 -11.41 -9.35
CA ILE A 382 27.17 -10.76 -8.12
C ILE A 382 28.34 -11.55 -7.56
N LEU A 383 28.17 -12.86 -7.40
CA LEU A 383 29.21 -13.73 -6.84
C LEU A 383 30.48 -13.75 -7.71
N THR A 384 30.33 -13.88 -9.02
CA THR A 384 31.44 -13.94 -9.99
C THR A 384 32.19 -12.61 -10.05
N THR A 385 31.49 -11.48 -9.99
CA THR A 385 32.13 -10.16 -9.89
C THR A 385 32.92 -10.03 -8.59
N ALA A 386 32.39 -10.54 -7.48
CA ALA A 386 33.07 -10.51 -6.19
C ALA A 386 34.35 -11.37 -6.18
N THR A 387 34.26 -12.61 -6.66
CA THR A 387 35.39 -13.54 -6.70
C THR A 387 36.48 -13.08 -7.67
N ASN A 388 36.12 -12.64 -8.88
CA ASN A 388 37.09 -12.21 -9.89
C ASN A 388 37.85 -10.95 -9.48
N ASN A 389 37.24 -10.08 -8.67
CA ASN A 389 37.84 -8.82 -8.24
C ASN A 389 38.32 -8.84 -6.77
N ASN A 390 38.26 -9.98 -6.09
CA ASN A 390 38.62 -10.13 -4.67
C ASN A 390 37.92 -9.09 -3.77
N VAL A 391 36.62 -8.88 -3.99
CA VAL A 391 35.81 -7.94 -3.23
C VAL A 391 35.72 -8.42 -1.78
N ALA A 392 35.89 -7.52 -0.81
CA ALA A 392 35.72 -7.88 0.59
C ALA A 392 34.23 -8.09 0.94
N GLN A 393 33.92 -9.00 1.87
CA GLN A 393 32.52 -9.26 2.29
C GLN A 393 31.79 -8.00 2.77
N ASN A 394 32.50 -7.05 3.40
CA ASN A 394 31.94 -5.77 3.85
C ASN A 394 31.78 -4.73 2.72
N SER A 395 32.18 -5.05 1.49
CA SER A 395 31.90 -4.29 0.27
C SER A 395 30.80 -4.96 -0.58
N MET A 396 30.38 -6.17 -0.23
CA MET A 396 29.26 -6.84 -0.90
C MET A 396 27.93 -6.14 -0.62
N PRO A 397 26.94 -6.26 -1.53
CA PRO A 397 25.59 -5.84 -1.24
C PRO A 397 25.07 -6.55 0.02
N GLU A 398 24.58 -5.77 0.97
CA GLU A 398 23.87 -6.27 2.16
C GLU A 398 22.44 -6.68 1.81
N LYS A 399 21.83 -6.00 0.83
CA LYS A 399 20.45 -6.23 0.40
C LYS A 399 20.37 -6.23 -1.11
N LEU A 400 19.53 -7.12 -1.65
CA LEU A 400 19.11 -7.12 -3.04
C LEU A 400 17.60 -6.93 -3.11
N ILE A 401 17.15 -5.78 -3.63
CA ILE A 401 15.74 -5.50 -3.88
C ILE A 401 15.40 -5.93 -5.30
N VAL A 402 14.49 -6.89 -5.42
CA VAL A 402 14.02 -7.44 -6.69
C VAL A 402 12.64 -6.88 -6.98
N VAL A 403 12.53 -5.98 -7.95
CA VAL A 403 11.27 -5.38 -8.38
C VAL A 403 10.78 -6.12 -9.62
N SER A 404 9.76 -6.96 -9.48
CA SER A 404 9.28 -7.86 -10.54
C SER A 404 7.80 -8.24 -10.35
N ASP A 405 7.18 -8.79 -11.39
CA ASP A 405 5.88 -9.48 -11.35
C ASP A 405 5.96 -10.88 -10.72
N MET A 406 7.16 -11.27 -10.24
CA MET A 406 7.47 -12.51 -9.52
C MET A 406 7.50 -13.77 -10.38
N GLN A 407 7.56 -13.64 -11.70
CA GLN A 407 7.65 -14.78 -12.62
C GLN A 407 9.11 -15.20 -12.86
N PHE A 408 9.69 -15.96 -11.93
CA PHE A 408 11.04 -16.51 -12.14
C PHE A 408 11.04 -17.66 -13.15
N ASP A 409 12.15 -17.83 -13.87
CA ASP A 409 12.44 -18.98 -14.73
C ASP A 409 13.01 -20.17 -13.92
N GLU A 410 12.79 -21.39 -14.43
CA GLU A 410 13.14 -22.66 -13.76
C GLU A 410 14.66 -22.80 -13.59
N ALA A 411 15.11 -23.26 -12.42
CA ALA A 411 16.43 -23.88 -12.30
C ALA A 411 16.26 -25.33 -11.88
N GLY A 412 16.75 -26.25 -12.71
CA GLY A 412 16.57 -27.69 -12.51
C GLY A 412 17.25 -28.21 -11.24
N GLY A 413 16.51 -28.99 -10.43
CA GLY A 413 17.04 -29.65 -9.24
C GLY A 413 15.97 -30.13 -8.25
N ALA A 414 16.41 -30.81 -7.18
CA ALA A 414 15.57 -31.23 -6.05
C ALA A 414 15.58 -30.22 -4.88
N GLU A 415 16.47 -29.22 -4.91
CA GLU A 415 16.58 -28.11 -3.94
C GLU A 415 15.90 -26.85 -4.50
N THR A 416 15.50 -25.91 -3.62
CA THR A 416 14.99 -24.61 -4.09
C THR A 416 16.13 -23.74 -4.62
N ASN A 417 15.83 -22.84 -5.57
CA ASN A 417 16.80 -21.90 -6.14
C ASN A 417 17.62 -21.15 -5.08
N PHE A 418 16.99 -20.75 -3.97
CA PHE A 418 17.65 -20.04 -2.87
C PHE A 418 18.67 -20.89 -2.11
N GLN A 419 18.37 -22.17 -1.86
CA GLN A 419 19.28 -23.06 -1.15
C GLN A 419 20.56 -23.30 -1.96
N ALA A 420 20.40 -23.53 -3.27
CA ALA A 420 21.52 -23.71 -4.18
C ALA A 420 22.44 -22.47 -4.19
N VAL A 421 21.89 -21.26 -4.33
CA VAL A 421 22.72 -20.04 -4.35
C VAL A 421 23.33 -19.73 -3.00
N ALA A 422 22.61 -19.96 -1.89
CA ALA A 422 23.17 -19.78 -0.56
C ALA A 422 24.41 -20.67 -0.36
N HIS A 423 24.38 -21.92 -0.85
CA HIS A 423 25.54 -22.81 -0.85
C HIS A 423 26.67 -22.29 -1.76
N GLU A 424 26.35 -21.79 -2.96
CA GLU A 424 27.36 -21.19 -3.88
C GLU A 424 28.07 -19.99 -3.23
N PHE A 425 27.34 -19.07 -2.60
CA PHE A 425 27.91 -17.94 -1.87
C PHE A 425 28.79 -18.40 -0.71
N ALA A 426 28.28 -19.31 0.13
CA ALA A 426 29.03 -19.82 1.28
C ALA A 426 30.32 -20.54 0.85
N ALA A 427 30.28 -21.34 -0.20
CA ALA A 427 31.45 -22.05 -0.75
C ALA A 427 32.52 -21.08 -1.27
N ALA A 428 32.12 -19.91 -1.77
CA ALA A 428 33.02 -18.84 -2.21
C ALA A 428 33.46 -17.89 -1.08
N GLY A 429 33.05 -18.14 0.17
CA GLY A 429 33.41 -17.33 1.34
C GLY A 429 32.57 -16.06 1.51
N TYR A 430 31.42 -15.97 0.85
CA TYR A 430 30.50 -14.83 0.94
C TYR A 430 29.18 -15.19 1.63
N THR A 431 28.49 -14.18 2.15
CA THR A 431 27.12 -14.30 2.68
C THR A 431 26.12 -13.83 1.63
N LEU A 432 25.02 -14.58 1.46
CA LEU A 432 23.92 -14.19 0.58
C LEU A 432 23.30 -12.87 1.07
N PRO A 433 23.10 -11.86 0.20
CA PRO A 433 22.41 -10.63 0.57
C PRO A 433 21.00 -10.90 1.09
N HIS A 434 20.48 -10.03 1.96
CA HIS A 434 19.07 -10.05 2.33
C HIS A 434 18.20 -9.80 1.09
N MET A 435 17.32 -10.75 0.79
CA MET A 435 16.50 -10.71 -0.41
C MET A 435 15.18 -10.00 -0.13
N VAL A 436 14.90 -8.93 -0.88
CA VAL A 436 13.61 -8.23 -0.80
C VAL A 436 12.87 -8.40 -2.11
N PHE A 437 11.85 -9.25 -2.12
CA PHE A 437 10.97 -9.41 -3.27
C PHE A 437 9.84 -8.40 -3.21
N TRP A 438 9.80 -7.52 -4.21
CA TRP A 438 8.83 -6.46 -4.31
C TRP A 438 7.89 -6.75 -5.48
N ASN A 439 6.73 -7.33 -5.18
CA ASN A 439 5.73 -7.65 -6.18
C ASN A 439 5.01 -6.38 -6.65
N VAL A 440 5.01 -6.21 -7.97
CA VAL A 440 4.36 -5.09 -8.65
C VAL A 440 3.21 -5.48 -9.57
N ASN A 441 2.83 -6.76 -9.63
CA ASN A 441 1.73 -7.25 -10.45
C ASN A 441 0.64 -7.99 -9.63
N GLY A 442 -0.63 -7.63 -9.85
CA GLY A 442 -1.76 -8.19 -9.11
C GLY A 442 -2.24 -9.55 -9.60
N ASP A 443 -1.70 -10.00 -10.73
CA ASP A 443 -1.96 -11.31 -11.32
C ASP A 443 -1.01 -12.40 -10.78
N THR A 444 -0.02 -12.04 -9.95
CA THR A 444 0.86 -13.00 -9.28
C THR A 444 0.04 -13.92 -8.37
N THR A 445 0.14 -15.23 -8.61
CA THR A 445 -0.61 -16.25 -7.86
C THR A 445 0.28 -17.12 -6.99
N ASP A 446 1.59 -16.99 -7.13
CA ASP A 446 2.60 -17.77 -6.46
C ASP A 446 3.41 -16.94 -5.44
N ALA A 447 4.23 -17.64 -4.68
CA ALA A 447 5.10 -17.07 -3.66
C ALA A 447 6.53 -17.58 -3.85
N PRO A 448 7.52 -16.69 -3.92
CA PRO A 448 8.91 -17.07 -4.20
C PRO A 448 9.53 -17.89 -3.06
N THR A 449 9.00 -17.75 -1.85
CA THR A 449 9.55 -18.31 -0.62
C THR A 449 8.43 -18.60 0.37
N LEU A 450 8.76 -19.38 1.41
CA LEU A 450 7.88 -19.65 2.52
C LEU A 450 7.85 -18.48 3.52
N ALA A 451 6.80 -18.41 4.32
CA ALA A 451 6.59 -17.32 5.29
C ALA A 451 7.71 -17.20 6.34
N ASN A 452 8.42 -18.29 6.62
CA ASN A 452 9.50 -18.37 7.61
C ASN A 452 10.90 -18.41 6.96
N GLU A 453 11.02 -18.19 5.65
CA GLU A 453 12.31 -18.16 4.98
C GLU A 453 13.19 -17.08 5.59
N ALA A 454 14.36 -17.47 6.09
CA ALA A 454 15.28 -16.57 6.75
C ALA A 454 15.96 -15.66 5.73
N ASN A 455 16.23 -14.42 6.12
CA ASN A 455 16.91 -13.45 5.28
C ASN A 455 16.14 -13.10 3.99
N VAL A 456 14.80 -13.16 4.05
CA VAL A 456 13.90 -12.81 2.95
C VAL A 456 12.76 -11.92 3.44
N SER A 457 12.42 -10.90 2.65
CA SER A 457 11.23 -10.05 2.84
C SER A 457 10.37 -10.06 1.59
N LEU A 458 9.05 -10.18 1.77
CA LEU A 458 8.07 -10.02 0.70
C LEU A 458 7.35 -8.69 0.90
N LEU A 459 7.34 -7.83 -0.12
CA LEU A 459 6.66 -6.55 -0.15
C LEU A 459 5.79 -6.45 -1.41
N SER A 460 4.76 -5.62 -1.40
CA SER A 460 4.03 -5.32 -2.63
C SER A 460 3.30 -3.98 -2.62
N GLY A 461 3.02 -3.49 -3.83
CA GLY A 461 2.40 -2.18 -4.06
C GLY A 461 3.42 -1.07 -4.34
N PHE A 462 2.95 0.17 -4.47
CA PHE A 462 3.75 1.27 -5.05
C PHE A 462 3.83 2.52 -4.18
N SER A 463 3.50 2.41 -2.89
CA SER A 463 3.44 3.59 -2.03
C SER A 463 4.83 3.95 -1.47
N PRO A 464 5.12 5.25 -1.27
CA PRO A 464 6.35 5.68 -0.60
C PRO A 464 6.54 5.08 0.80
N ALA A 465 5.46 4.64 1.46
CA ALA A 465 5.53 4.00 2.76
C ALA A 465 6.02 2.54 2.69
N VAL A 466 5.76 1.82 1.60
CA VAL A 466 6.33 0.48 1.37
C VAL A 466 7.85 0.58 1.20
N LEU A 467 8.38 1.69 0.67
CA LEU A 467 9.82 1.95 0.66
C LEU A 467 10.39 2.06 2.08
N LYS A 468 9.68 2.71 3.01
CA LYS A 468 10.06 2.74 4.43
C LYS A 468 10.12 1.33 5.03
N ALA A 469 9.19 0.46 4.70
CA ALA A 469 9.23 -0.93 5.13
C ALA A 469 10.46 -1.69 4.57
N ALA A 470 10.83 -1.44 3.31
CA ALA A 470 12.08 -1.97 2.72
C ALA A 470 13.36 -1.39 3.38
N LEU A 471 13.29 -0.15 3.83
CA LEU A 471 14.37 0.60 4.49
C LEU A 471 14.61 0.16 5.93
N THR A 472 13.55 -0.21 6.64
CA THR A 472 13.56 -0.47 8.08
C THR A 472 13.58 -1.98 8.35
N GLY A 473 14.75 -2.59 8.20
CA GLY A 473 14.95 -4.00 8.52
C GLY A 473 16.08 -4.22 9.51
N GLN A 474 15.76 -4.86 10.63
CA GLN A 474 16.73 -5.44 11.56
C GLN A 474 17.33 -6.72 10.96
N ASP A 475 18.44 -7.19 11.53
CA ASP A 475 19.08 -8.44 11.13
C ASP A 475 18.10 -9.64 11.21
N GLN A 476 18.09 -10.48 10.18
CA GLN A 476 17.30 -11.72 10.06
C GLN A 476 15.76 -11.55 9.95
N LEU A 477 15.29 -10.79 8.96
CA LEU A 477 13.86 -10.74 8.60
C LEU A 477 13.38 -12.00 7.85
N THR A 478 12.12 -12.36 8.09
CA THR A 478 11.34 -13.35 7.33
C THR A 478 10.11 -12.68 6.74
N PRO A 479 9.46 -13.25 5.70
CA PRO A 479 8.23 -12.66 5.16
C PRO A 479 7.12 -12.48 6.19
N LEU A 480 7.00 -13.43 7.12
CA LEU A 480 6.07 -13.35 8.24
C LEU A 480 6.42 -12.18 9.17
N GLN A 481 7.70 -12.01 9.51
CA GLN A 481 8.13 -10.92 10.38
C GLN A 481 7.93 -9.55 9.71
N THR A 482 8.18 -9.44 8.40
CA THR A 482 7.94 -8.22 7.62
C THR A 482 6.45 -7.84 7.64
N MET A 483 5.55 -8.81 7.45
CA MET A 483 4.11 -8.60 7.58
C MET A 483 3.72 -8.23 9.02
N ILE A 484 4.25 -8.93 10.03
CA ILE A 484 3.99 -8.65 11.46
C ILE A 484 4.41 -7.22 11.82
N ASN A 485 5.61 -6.79 11.43
CA ASN A 485 6.09 -5.44 11.68
C ASN A 485 5.16 -4.39 11.06
N THR A 486 4.57 -4.69 9.90
CA THR A 486 3.59 -3.79 9.27
C THR A 486 2.30 -3.70 10.08
N VAL A 487 1.72 -4.83 10.52
CA VAL A 487 0.44 -4.83 11.24
C VAL A 487 0.56 -4.45 12.71
N LEU A 488 1.76 -4.55 13.31
CA LEU A 488 2.03 -4.11 14.68
C LEU A 488 2.55 -2.66 14.75
N ASP A 489 2.68 -1.98 13.62
CA ASP A 489 2.94 -0.54 13.62
C ASP A 489 1.79 0.19 14.32
N ALA A 490 2.14 1.14 15.21
CA ALA A 490 1.19 1.94 16.00
C ALA A 490 0.16 2.67 15.12
N ARG A 491 0.49 2.87 13.83
CA ARG A 491 -0.43 3.34 12.80
C ARG A 491 -1.75 2.59 12.79
N TYR A 492 -1.76 1.29 13.08
CA TYR A 492 -2.93 0.42 12.97
C TYR A 492 -3.56 0.03 14.32
N ASP A 493 -3.21 0.70 15.42
CA ASP A 493 -3.72 0.39 16.77
C ASP A 493 -5.20 0.74 16.99
N LEU A 494 -5.76 1.63 16.17
CA LEU A 494 -7.18 1.93 16.17
C LEU A 494 -8.03 0.75 15.68
N ILE A 495 -7.42 -0.24 15.04
CA ILE A 495 -8.13 -1.43 14.55
C ILE A 495 -8.12 -2.50 15.63
N GLN A 496 -9.32 -2.85 16.10
CA GLN A 496 -9.52 -3.76 17.23
C GLN A 496 -10.61 -4.79 16.92
N LEU A 497 -10.58 -5.93 17.61
CA LEU A 497 -11.74 -6.83 17.59
C LEU A 497 -12.85 -6.23 18.45
N PRO A 498 -14.13 -6.44 18.07
CA PRO A 498 -15.24 -6.00 18.90
C PRO A 498 -15.14 -6.67 20.29
N PRO A 499 -15.55 -5.98 21.36
CA PRO A 499 -15.55 -6.55 22.69
C PRO A 499 -16.38 -7.84 22.70
N SER A 500 -15.84 -8.89 23.30
CA SER A 500 -16.56 -10.16 23.46
C SER A 500 -17.81 -9.92 24.28
N THR A 501 -18.99 -10.15 23.71
CA THR A 501 -20.24 -10.15 24.47
C THR A 501 -20.11 -11.22 25.55
N PRO A 502 -20.23 -10.89 26.85
CA PRO A 502 -20.19 -11.91 27.89
C PRO A 502 -21.32 -12.90 27.60
N SER A 503 -20.97 -14.19 27.52
CA SER A 503 -21.95 -15.25 27.36
C SER A 503 -22.93 -15.14 28.53
N VAL A 504 -24.19 -14.82 28.24
CA VAL A 504 -25.27 -14.98 29.21
C VAL A 504 -25.30 -16.47 29.54
N VAL A 505 -24.71 -16.85 30.67
CA VAL A 505 -24.93 -18.15 31.27
C VAL A 505 -26.39 -18.13 31.68
N THR A 506 -27.26 -18.63 30.81
CA THR A 506 -28.64 -18.93 31.16
C THR A 506 -28.58 -20.08 32.15
N THR A 507 -28.48 -19.78 33.44
CA THR A 507 -28.76 -20.76 34.48
C THR A 507 -30.22 -21.14 34.33
N GLN A 508 -30.48 -22.32 33.74
CA GLN A 508 -31.79 -22.94 33.85
C GLN A 508 -32.11 -23.16 35.33
N PRO A 509 -33.35 -22.88 35.78
CA PRO A 509 -33.75 -23.15 37.15
C PRO A 509 -33.80 -24.68 37.33
N ASN A 510 -32.82 -25.24 38.01
CA ASN A 510 -32.90 -26.62 38.44
C ASN A 510 -33.85 -26.70 39.63
N ASP A 511 -34.98 -27.36 39.38
CA ASP A 511 -35.77 -28.05 40.39
C ASP A 511 -34.83 -28.88 41.29
N LYS A 512 -34.88 -28.62 42.60
CA LYS A 512 -34.92 -29.63 43.66
C LYS A 512 -35.03 -28.99 45.03
N ASN A 513 -36.21 -29.19 45.63
CA ASN A 513 -36.36 -29.38 47.06
C ASN A 513 -35.30 -30.37 47.58
N ALA A 514 -34.45 -29.91 48.49
CA ALA A 514 -34.02 -30.68 49.65
C ALA A 514 -33.46 -29.70 50.69
N PHE A 515 -34.24 -29.53 51.76
CA PHE A 515 -33.79 -29.04 53.05
C PHE A 515 -32.52 -29.77 53.49
N GLU A 516 -31.49 -29.04 53.89
CA GLU A 516 -30.76 -29.38 55.11
C GLU A 516 -30.14 -28.13 55.74
N VAL A 517 -30.49 -27.95 57.00
CA VAL A 517 -30.11 -26.85 57.89
C VAL A 517 -28.80 -27.23 58.55
N VAL A 518 -27.77 -26.39 58.44
CA VAL A 518 -26.73 -26.27 59.48
C VAL A 518 -26.37 -24.79 59.63
N ASN A 519 -26.72 -24.24 60.80
CA ASN A 519 -26.24 -22.96 61.32
C ASN A 519 -24.85 -23.13 61.92
N SER A 520 -23.94 -22.17 61.66
CA SER A 520 -23.01 -21.55 62.61
C SER A 520 -22.10 -20.58 61.81
N VAL A 521 -22.30 -19.26 61.85
CA VAL A 521 -21.93 -18.30 62.91
C VAL A 521 -20.45 -17.91 62.84
N ASP A 522 -20.24 -16.58 62.84
CA ASP A 522 -19.02 -15.78 63.05
C ASP A 522 -18.01 -15.73 61.91
N ASP A 523 -17.31 -14.63 61.65
CA ASP A 523 -17.44 -13.18 61.86
C ASP A 523 -16.17 -12.61 61.20
N ASP A 524 -16.16 -11.32 60.92
CA ASP A 524 -14.97 -10.48 60.72
C ASP A 524 -14.11 -10.67 59.46
N GLU A 525 -13.45 -9.67 58.88
CA GLU A 525 -13.50 -8.21 58.86
C GLU A 525 -12.27 -7.80 57.97
N PHE A 526 -12.22 -6.55 57.52
CA PHE A 526 -11.08 -5.82 56.91
C PHE A 526 -10.69 -6.09 55.45
N GLU A 527 -11.00 -5.20 54.50
CA GLU A 527 -10.42 -3.86 54.22
C GLU A 527 -8.89 -3.83 54.06
N MET A 528 -8.41 -3.41 52.88
CA MET A 528 -7.91 -2.04 52.63
C MET A 528 -7.29 -1.97 51.22
N VAL A 529 -7.89 -1.14 50.36
CA VAL A 529 -7.38 0.15 49.80
C VAL A 529 -6.31 -0.04 48.71
#